data_AF-A0A8T4RYT7-F1
#
_entry.id   AF-A0A8T4RYT7-F1
#
_cell.length_a   1.000
_cell.length_b   1.000
_cell.length_c   1.000
_cell.angle_alpha   90.00
_cell.angle_beta   90.00
_cell.angle_gamma   90.00
#
_symmetry.space_group_name_H-M   'P 1'
#
loop_
_entity.id
_entity.type
_entity.pdbx_description
1 polymer ?
#
loop_
_entity_poly.entity_id
_entity_poly.type
_entity_poly.pdbx_seq_one_letter_code
_entity_poly.pdbx_strand_id
1 'polypeptide(L)' 'MLKGLVQTHPFASGNRRTAFAVVENFLIYNGEKTKVNKSSNPKIMQGIRENYYSYEEIKNWLKGDEIREFQR' A
#
# COMPACT_ATOMS: atom_id res chain seq x y z
N MET A 1 -0.87 3.67 -8.43
CA MET A 1 0.50 3.13 -8.34
C MET A 1 0.61 1.94 -7.39
N LEU A 2 0.39 2.11 -6.07
CA LEU A 2 0.52 1.02 -5.07
C LEU A 2 -0.24 -0.26 -5.46
N LYS A 3 -1.55 -0.12 -5.66
CA LYS A 3 -2.47 -1.21 -6.00
C LYS A 3 -2.01 -1.99 -7.24
N GLY A 4 -1.63 -1.26 -8.29
CA GLY A 4 -1.12 -1.86 -9.54
C GLY A 4 0.13 -2.71 -9.30
N LEU A 5 1.15 -2.21 -8.61
CA LEU A 5 2.38 -2.95 -8.34
C LEU A 5 2.15 -4.18 -7.45
N VAL A 6 1.25 -4.09 -6.47
CA VAL A 6 0.90 -5.21 -5.60
C VAL A 6 0.15 -6.31 -6.37
N GLN A 7 -0.77 -5.94 -7.26
CA GLN A 7 -1.63 -6.87 -7.99
C GLN A 7 -0.94 -7.50 -9.21
N THR A 8 -0.16 -6.72 -9.97
CA THR A 8 0.54 -7.22 -11.17
C THR A 8 1.69 -8.17 -10.85
N HIS A 9 2.23 -8.11 -9.63
CA HIS A 9 3.29 -8.99 -9.14
C HIS A 9 4.49 -9.15 -10.10
N PRO A 10 5.08 -8.05 -10.61
CA PRO A 10 6.04 -8.10 -11.72
C PRO A 10 7.38 -8.75 -11.38
N PHE A 11 7.73 -8.87 -10.09
CA PHE A 11 9.00 -9.46 -9.64
C PHE A 11 8.81 -10.89 -9.14
N ALA A 12 9.86 -11.73 -9.22
CA ALA A 12 9.83 -13.07 -8.63
C ALA A 12 9.61 -13.07 -7.11
N SER A 13 10.05 -12.00 -6.42
CA SER A 13 9.82 -11.79 -5.00
C SER A 13 9.90 -10.30 -4.65
N GLY A 14 9.42 -9.95 -3.46
CA GLY A 14 9.57 -8.60 -2.93
C GLY A 14 8.52 -7.58 -3.39
N ASN A 15 7.57 -7.95 -4.25
CA ASN A 15 6.55 -7.05 -4.82
C ASN A 15 5.92 -6.08 -3.81
N ARG A 16 5.46 -6.56 -2.64
CA ARG A 16 4.83 -5.72 -1.62
C ARG A 16 5.79 -4.70 -1.01
N ARG A 17 7.04 -5.11 -0.74
CA ARG A 17 8.09 -4.24 -0.19
C ARG A 17 8.46 -3.17 -1.22
N THR A 18 8.66 -3.58 -2.47
CA THR A 18 8.97 -2.66 -3.58
C THR A 18 7.82 -1.69 -3.81
N ALA A 19 6.58 -2.16 -3.86
CA ALA A 19 5.41 -1.31 -4.07
C ALA A 19 5.27 -0.25 -2.97
N PHE A 20 5.47 -0.63 -1.70
CA PHE A 20 5.46 0.33 -0.59
C PHE A 20 6.61 1.32 -0.68
N ALA A 21 7.84 0.85 -0.92
CA ALA A 21 9.02 1.71 -1.05
C ALA A 21 8.88 2.72 -2.18
N VAL A 22 8.34 2.32 -3.34
CA VAL A 22 8.10 3.23 -4.48
C VAL A 22 7.08 4.30 -4.12
N VAL A 23 6.00 3.96 -3.41
CA VAL A 23 4.98 4.93 -2.98
C VAL A 23 5.51 5.87 -1.91
N GLU A 24 6.27 5.36 -0.95
CA GLU A 24 6.94 6.17 0.08
C GLU A 24 7.90 7.18 -0.56
N ASN A 25 8.77 6.72 -1.46
CA ASN A 25 9.70 7.61 -2.18
C ASN A 25 8.96 8.61 -3.08
N PHE A 26 7.89 8.20 -3.75
CA PHE A 26 7.08 9.12 -4.55
C PHE A 26 6.47 10.23 -3.70
N LEU A 27 5.93 9.92 -2.52
CA LEU A 27 5.41 10.94 -1.61
C LEU A 27 6.52 11.88 -1.15
N ILE A 28 7.67 11.33 -0.70
CA ILE A 28 8.83 12.11 -0.25
C ILE A 28 9.32 13.06 -1.35
N TYR A 29 9.42 12.57 -2.58
CA TYR A 29 9.84 13.37 -3.73
C TYR A 29 8.89 14.55 -4.00
N ASN A 30 7.61 14.42 -3.65
CA ASN A 30 6.60 15.46 -3.78
C ASN A 30 6.45 16.31 -2.50
N GLY A 31 7.35 16.20 -1.53
CA GLY A 31 7.30 16.96 -0.27
C GLY A 31 6.31 16.41 0.77
N GLU A 32 5.73 15.23 0.52
CA GLU A 32 4.77 14.57 1.39
C GLU A 32 5.41 13.39 2.15
N LYS A 33 4.77 12.94 3.23
CA LYS A 33 5.19 11.72 3.94
C LYS A 33 4.00 10.81 4.18
N THR A 34 4.21 9.50 4.06
CA THR A 34 3.22 8.55 4.55
C THR A 34 3.18 8.62 6.08
N LYS A 35 1.97 8.59 6.65
CA LYS A 35 1.77 8.48 8.10
C LYS A 35 1.61 7.03 8.57
N VAL A 36 1.80 6.07 7.67
CA VAL A 36 1.60 4.65 7.94
C VAL A 36 2.88 4.02 8.49
N ASN A 37 2.76 3.22 9.54
CA ASN A 37 3.87 2.45 10.10
C ASN A 37 4.18 1.20 9.25
N LYS A 38 5.45 1.01 8.87
CA LYS A 38 5.92 -0.15 8.09
C LYS A 38 5.57 -1.51 8.69
N SER A 39 5.46 -1.62 10.02
CA SER A 39 5.20 -2.89 10.72
C SER A 39 3.72 -3.33 10.71
N SER A 40 2.75 -2.44 10.47
CA SER A 40 1.31 -2.81 10.49
C SER A 40 0.77 -3.31 9.14
N ASN A 41 1.62 -3.34 8.11
CA ASN A 41 1.21 -3.45 6.72
C ASN A 41 0.92 -4.85 6.13
N PRO A 42 1.28 -6.01 6.73
CA PRO A 42 1.13 -7.30 6.04
C PRO A 42 -0.30 -7.66 5.62
N LYS A 43 -1.29 -7.49 6.52
CA LYS A 43 -2.71 -7.78 6.24
C LYS A 43 -3.29 -6.82 5.21
N ILE A 44 -2.98 -5.53 5.33
CA ILE A 44 -3.49 -4.51 4.40
C ILE A 44 -2.95 -4.75 2.99
N MET A 45 -1.66 -5.06 2.86
CA MET A 45 -1.06 -5.42 1.58
C MET A 45 -1.69 -6.69 0.96
N GLN A 46 -2.14 -7.63 1.80
CA GLN A 46 -2.92 -8.78 1.32
C GLN A 46 -4.28 -8.34 0.78
N GLY A 47 -5.03 -7.50 1.51
CA GLY A 47 -6.30 -6.97 1.03
C GLY A 47 -6.18 -6.16 -0.27
N ILE A 48 -5.10 -5.38 -0.43
CA ILE A 48 -4.82 -4.67 -1.71
C ILE A 48 -4.61 -5.68 -2.85
N ARG A 49 -3.85 -6.76 -2.61
CA ARG A 49 -3.62 -7.83 -3.60
C ARG A 49 -4.93 -8.50 -4.01
N GLU A 50 -5.80 -8.77 -3.05
CA GLU A 50 -7.10 -9.43 -3.26
C GLU A 50 -8.18 -8.46 -3.78
N ASN A 51 -7.82 -7.23 -4.13
CA ASN A 51 -8.74 -6.21 -4.60
C ASN A 51 -9.86 -5.87 -3.58
N TYR A 52 -9.62 -6.14 -2.29
CA TYR A 52 -10.56 -5.88 -1.21
C TYR A 52 -10.78 -4.36 -1.04
N TYR A 53 -9.73 -3.56 -1.16
CA TYR A 53 -9.82 -2.11 -0.99
C TYR A 53 -9.99 -1.35 -2.31
N SER A 54 -10.85 -0.33 -2.29
CA SER A 54 -10.94 0.69 -3.33
C SER A 54 -9.68 1.57 -3.37
N TYR A 55 -9.52 2.32 -4.45
CA TYR A 55 -8.41 3.29 -4.55
C TYR A 55 -8.49 4.39 -3.49
N GLU A 56 -9.71 4.78 -3.12
CA GLU A 56 -9.95 5.84 -2.14
C GLU A 56 -9.60 5.39 -0.72
N GLU A 57 -10.00 4.17 -0.33
CA GLU A 57 -9.59 3.57 0.95
C GLU A 57 -8.07 3.48 1.07
N ILE A 58 -7.38 3.03 0.01
CA ILE A 58 -5.92 2.96 0.00
C ILE A 58 -5.29 4.36 0.11
N LYS A 59 -5.88 5.37 -0.52
CA LYS A 59 -5.41 6.75 -0.48
C LYS A 59 -5.55 7.35 0.92
N ASN A 60 -6.69 7.18 1.56
CA ASN A 60 -6.95 7.67 2.92
C ASN A 60 -6.05 6.96 3.92
N TRP A 61 -5.90 5.64 3.77
CA TRP A 61 -4.94 4.88 4.55
C TRP A 61 -3.51 5.43 4.47
N LEU A 62 -3.01 5.73 3.26
CA LEU A 62 -1.66 6.31 3.08
C LEU A 62 -1.49 7.68 3.77
N LYS A 63 -2.58 8.44 3.92
CA LYS A 63 -2.62 9.72 4.64
C LYS A 63 -2.66 9.56 6.17
N GLY A 64 -2.81 8.34 6.67
CA GLY A 64 -2.87 8.02 8.10
C GLY A 64 -4.27 7.80 8.64
N ASP A 65 -5.29 7.77 7.78
CA ASP A 65 -6.65 7.44 8.20
C ASP A 65 -6.78 5.92 8.44
N GLU A 66 -7.78 5.55 9.23
CA GLU A 66 -8.12 4.14 9.44
C GLU A 66 -8.56 3.49 8.13
N ILE A 67 -8.21 2.22 7.97
CA ILE A 67 -8.68 1.36 6.89
C ILE A 67 -9.37 0.16 7.51
N ARG A 68 -10.50 -0.26 6.91
CA ARG A 68 -11.26 -1.40 7.42
C ARG A 68 -10.37 -2.65 7.52
N GLU A 69 -10.55 -3.42 8.58
CA GLU A 69 -9.74 -4.62 8.78
C GLU A 69 -9.93 -5.59 7.60
N PHE A 70 -8.83 -6.12 7.09
CA PHE A 70 -8.88 -7.15 6.07
C PHE A 70 -9.42 -8.45 6.68
N GLN A 71 -10.60 -8.87 6.22
CA GLN A 71 -11.22 -10.16 6.53
C GLN A 71 -11.12 -11.04 5.29
N ARG A 72 -10.69 -12.28 5.48
CA ARG A 72 -10.50 -13.26 4.41
C ARG A 72 -11.78 -14.02 4.14
#